data_AF-A0A975D5Y5-F1
#
_entry.id   AF-A0A975D5Y5-F1
#
_cell.length_a   1.000
_cell.length_b   1.000
_cell.length_c   1.000
_cell.angle_alpha   90.00
_cell.angle_beta   90.00
_cell.angle_gamma   90.00
#
_symmetry.space_group_name_H-M   'P 1'
#
loop_
_entity.id
_entity.type
_entity.pdbx_description
1 polymer ?
#
loop_
_entity_poly.entity_id
_entity_poly.type
_entity_poly.pdbx_seq_one_letter_code
_entity_poly.pdbx_strand_id
1 'polypeptide(L)'
;MANTVEIKRSGATAKDDPNCFNRLHWALEPVAHARPGDYIVYETRDAFDDQFNWSTTPADVAACDLNRVHPMTGPVHIEGAERGDALAVTIVDIAPYDYGYTVIVPGFGFLRDVIPGPFIANWKLDRLCAVSDQIPGVRVPMCAFPGSIGVLPGKPEVAAALEREGALAAAGGFALMPEPARALPAALFAEGAPYAAEGLRTVAPRENGGNMDIKAMQVGSTVLFPVLVEGAGLWTGDIHFAQGDGEVCGTAVEMAARVTLKCEVIKGGGKNIVFPHVTGNGQLRTTEPGRFHAIVGMPVKKKGEVPPHLAYLDSPKVAALTNLSEDLTLAARDALLRMIDWISETRGYSREQAYAICAAAVDLRIGQLVDVPNIIVSAVIPLDIFVE
;
A
#
# COMPACT_ATOMS: atom_id res chain seq x y z
N MET A 1 -26.88 21.97 -2.71
CA MET A 1 -26.40 20.92 -3.62
C MET A 1 -24.94 20.68 -3.27
N ALA A 2 -24.50 19.41 -3.28
CA ALA A 2 -23.07 19.11 -3.09
C ALA A 2 -22.28 19.69 -4.27
N ASN A 3 -21.21 20.43 -3.97
CA ASN A 3 -20.28 20.92 -4.98
C ASN A 3 -19.23 19.85 -5.30
N THR A 4 -18.53 20.02 -6.40
CA THR A 4 -17.35 19.20 -6.75
C THR A 4 -16.09 20.05 -6.64
N VAL A 5 -15.11 19.57 -5.87
CA VAL A 5 -13.76 20.13 -5.75
C VAL A 5 -12.81 19.21 -6.51
N GLU A 6 -12.19 19.70 -7.59
CA GLU A 6 -11.28 18.90 -8.43
C GLU A 6 -9.82 19.27 -8.18
N ILE A 7 -9.00 18.27 -7.84
CA ILE A 7 -7.55 18.39 -7.65
C ILE A 7 -6.91 17.69 -8.85
N LYS A 8 -6.51 18.49 -9.85
CA LYS A 8 -5.97 17.99 -11.11
C LYS A 8 -4.48 17.73 -11.01
N ARG A 9 -4.04 16.66 -11.64
CA ARG A 9 -2.62 16.35 -11.80
C ARG A 9 -2.04 17.27 -12.88
N SER A 10 -0.80 17.72 -12.69
CA SER A 10 -0.11 18.54 -13.69
C SER A 10 1.39 18.26 -13.75
N GLY A 11 2.00 18.48 -14.90
CA GLY A 11 3.43 18.22 -15.10
C GLY A 11 3.77 16.74 -15.28
N ALA A 12 5.00 16.47 -15.71
CA ALA A 12 5.46 15.11 -16.00
C ALA A 12 5.67 14.27 -14.72
N THR A 13 6.05 14.92 -13.62
CA THR A 13 6.38 14.29 -12.34
C THR A 13 5.78 15.07 -11.17
N ALA A 14 5.70 14.47 -9.99
CA ALA A 14 5.21 15.09 -8.77
C ALA A 14 5.96 16.37 -8.41
N LYS A 15 7.24 16.48 -8.79
CA LYS A 15 8.04 17.69 -8.58
C LYS A 15 7.44 18.91 -9.30
N ASP A 16 6.80 18.68 -10.43
CA ASP A 16 6.21 19.71 -11.28
C ASP A 16 4.71 19.93 -10.98
N ASP A 17 4.20 19.25 -9.95
CA ASP A 17 2.79 19.27 -9.57
C ASP A 17 2.60 19.95 -8.21
N PRO A 18 2.03 21.18 -8.16
CA PRO A 18 1.83 21.88 -6.90
C PRO A 18 0.80 21.19 -5.99
N ASN A 19 0.01 20.25 -6.53
CA ASN A 19 -0.98 19.50 -5.79
C ASN A 19 -0.42 18.20 -5.19
N CYS A 20 0.88 17.95 -5.35
CA CYS A 20 1.52 16.69 -4.99
C CYS A 20 2.56 16.88 -3.88
N PHE A 21 2.62 15.92 -2.96
CA PHE A 21 3.66 15.81 -1.93
C PHE A 21 4.08 14.35 -1.73
N ASN A 22 5.22 14.09 -1.08
CA ASN A 22 5.66 12.72 -0.78
C ASN A 22 6.27 12.54 0.62
N ARG A 23 6.02 13.49 1.51
CA ARG A 23 6.35 13.42 2.93
C ARG A 23 5.14 13.80 3.77
N LEU A 24 4.89 13.09 4.86
CA LEU A 24 3.80 13.43 5.79
C LEU A 24 4.31 14.35 6.90
N HIS A 25 3.65 15.48 7.07
CA HIS A 25 3.98 16.47 8.08
C HIS A 25 2.77 17.39 8.33
N TRP A 26 2.60 17.89 9.54
CA TRP A 26 1.48 18.79 9.90
C TRP A 26 1.55 20.16 9.21
N ALA A 27 2.72 20.54 8.69
CA ALA A 27 2.97 21.86 8.08
C ALA A 27 2.72 21.89 6.56
N LEU A 28 2.17 20.82 5.99
CA LEU A 28 1.70 20.84 4.61
C LEU A 28 0.49 21.78 4.49
N GLU A 29 0.58 22.74 3.58
CA GLU A 29 -0.52 23.65 3.29
C GLU A 29 -1.59 22.96 2.42
N PRO A 30 -2.88 23.23 2.66
CA PRO A 30 -3.95 22.72 1.80
C PRO A 30 -3.86 23.26 0.38
N VAL A 31 -4.10 22.39 -0.59
CA VAL A 31 -4.15 22.76 -2.02
C VAL A 31 -5.56 23.14 -2.47
N ALA A 32 -6.57 22.78 -1.67
CA ALA A 32 -7.96 23.14 -1.86
C ALA A 32 -8.75 23.06 -0.54
N HIS A 33 -9.96 23.61 -0.56
CA HIS A 33 -10.93 23.54 0.53
C HIS A 33 -12.22 22.88 0.05
N ALA A 34 -12.83 22.07 0.90
CA ALA A 34 -14.12 21.42 0.65
C ALA A 34 -15.00 21.49 1.90
N ARG A 35 -16.32 21.49 1.72
CA ARG A 35 -17.27 21.37 2.83
C ARG A 35 -17.66 19.91 3.04
N PRO A 36 -18.03 19.52 4.27
CA PRO A 36 -18.67 18.24 4.49
C PRO A 36 -19.84 18.03 3.52
N GLY A 37 -19.85 16.89 2.84
CA GLY A 37 -20.84 16.51 1.84
C GLY A 37 -20.50 16.87 0.39
N ASP A 38 -19.49 17.70 0.13
CA ASP A 38 -18.99 17.95 -1.24
C ASP A 38 -18.29 16.69 -1.79
N TYR A 39 -18.32 16.53 -3.11
CA TYR A 39 -17.50 15.54 -3.81
C TYR A 39 -16.10 16.11 -4.03
N ILE A 40 -15.08 15.32 -3.73
CA ILE A 40 -13.68 15.69 -3.92
C ILE A 40 -13.07 14.71 -4.92
N VAL A 41 -12.58 15.22 -6.03
CA VAL A 41 -12.04 14.41 -7.13
C VAL A 41 -10.54 14.62 -7.17
N TYR A 42 -9.77 13.56 -6.94
CA TYR A 42 -8.32 13.55 -7.02
C TYR A 42 -7.89 12.87 -8.32
N GLU A 43 -7.09 13.56 -9.13
CA GLU A 43 -6.28 12.90 -10.15
C GLU A 43 -4.95 12.50 -9.51
N THR A 44 -4.69 11.20 -9.46
CA THR A 44 -3.53 10.63 -8.77
C THR A 44 -2.50 10.12 -9.77
N ARG A 45 -1.25 10.14 -9.35
CA ARG A 45 -0.15 9.44 -10.00
C ARG A 45 -0.11 7.99 -9.54
N ASP A 46 0.61 7.14 -10.27
CA ASP A 46 1.01 5.85 -9.73
C ASP A 46 2.04 6.01 -8.58
N ALA A 47 2.26 4.93 -7.82
CA ALA A 47 3.15 4.90 -6.67
C ALA A 47 4.60 5.33 -6.97
N PHE A 48 5.05 5.16 -8.23
CA PHE A 48 6.42 5.42 -8.66
C PHE A 48 6.54 6.72 -9.45
N ASP A 49 5.54 7.61 -9.39
CA ASP A 49 5.59 8.95 -9.99
C ASP A 49 5.61 8.94 -11.53
N ASP A 50 4.78 8.07 -12.12
CA ASP A 50 4.58 7.88 -13.57
C ASP A 50 5.89 7.50 -14.31
N GLN A 51 6.82 6.86 -13.61
CA GLN A 51 8.13 6.48 -14.16
C GLN A 51 8.07 5.27 -15.10
N PHE A 52 7.01 4.47 -15.02
CA PHE A 52 6.87 3.25 -15.80
C PHE A 52 5.84 3.41 -16.92
N ASN A 53 6.10 2.74 -18.04
CA ASN A 53 5.23 2.72 -19.21
C ASN A 53 5.40 1.40 -19.98
N TRP A 54 4.71 1.26 -21.11
CA TRP A 54 4.73 0.05 -21.95
C TRP A 54 6.12 -0.43 -22.42
N SER A 55 7.13 0.44 -22.42
CA SER A 55 8.49 0.09 -22.80
C SER A 55 9.39 -0.25 -21.61
N THR A 56 8.89 -0.14 -20.38
CA THR A 56 9.64 -0.41 -19.15
C THR A 56 10.01 -1.89 -19.05
N THR A 57 11.26 -2.10 -18.69
CA THR A 57 11.90 -3.40 -18.56
C THR A 57 12.33 -3.67 -17.11
N PRO A 58 12.68 -4.93 -16.75
CA PRO A 58 13.27 -5.22 -15.45
C PRO A 58 14.55 -4.42 -15.13
N ALA A 59 15.32 -4.00 -16.13
CA ALA A 59 16.50 -3.18 -15.91
C ALA A 59 16.14 -1.78 -15.40
N ASP A 60 15.04 -1.20 -15.89
CA ASP A 60 14.53 0.09 -15.43
C ASP A 60 14.00 -0.01 -13.99
N VAL A 61 13.34 -1.11 -13.65
CA VAL A 61 12.91 -1.41 -12.27
C VAL A 61 14.10 -1.47 -11.31
N ALA A 62 15.18 -2.13 -11.70
CA ALA A 62 16.40 -2.19 -10.88
C ALA A 62 17.06 -0.82 -10.66
N ALA A 63 16.78 0.16 -11.52
CA ALA A 63 17.34 1.51 -11.47
C ALA A 63 16.40 2.55 -10.83
N CYS A 64 15.23 2.14 -10.31
CA CYS A 64 14.23 3.07 -9.80
C CYS A 64 14.70 3.85 -8.56
N ASP A 65 14.34 5.14 -8.49
CA ASP A 65 14.62 6.00 -7.33
C ASP A 65 13.45 5.95 -6.33
N LEU A 66 13.56 5.06 -5.36
CA LEU A 66 12.54 4.87 -4.31
C LEU A 66 12.42 6.06 -3.36
N ASN A 67 13.22 7.12 -3.45
CA ASN A 67 13.02 8.32 -2.61
C ASN A 67 11.89 9.22 -3.12
N ARG A 68 11.43 8.98 -4.35
CA ARG A 68 10.29 9.67 -4.97
C ARG A 68 8.96 9.15 -4.43
N VAL A 69 8.89 7.88 -4.03
CA VAL A 69 7.65 7.24 -3.59
C VAL A 69 7.23 7.71 -2.19
N HIS A 70 5.93 7.80 -1.90
CA HIS A 70 4.78 7.79 -2.82
C HIS A 70 4.36 9.24 -3.15
N PRO A 71 4.08 9.60 -4.43
CA PRO A 71 3.50 10.88 -4.77
C PRO A 71 1.99 10.92 -4.45
N MET A 72 1.60 11.75 -3.49
CA MET A 72 0.22 11.86 -3.00
C MET A 72 -0.43 13.15 -3.45
N THR A 73 -1.70 13.06 -3.88
CA THR A 73 -2.49 14.22 -4.29
C THR A 73 -3.24 14.81 -3.09
N GLY A 74 -3.08 16.11 -2.84
CA GLY A 74 -3.67 16.83 -1.71
C GLY A 74 -2.65 17.74 -1.02
N PRO A 75 -2.83 18.07 0.27
CA PRO A 75 -3.99 17.76 1.12
C PRO A 75 -5.16 18.74 0.88
N VAL A 76 -6.39 18.27 1.11
CA VAL A 76 -7.61 19.09 1.04
C VAL A 76 -8.11 19.41 2.44
N HIS A 77 -8.34 20.68 2.71
CA HIS A 77 -8.90 21.14 3.98
C HIS A 77 -10.41 20.95 4.00
N ILE A 78 -10.92 20.25 5.03
CA ILE A 78 -12.35 20.02 5.23
C ILE A 78 -12.90 20.99 6.26
N GLU A 79 -13.79 21.89 5.83
CA GLU A 79 -14.35 22.95 6.67
C GLU A 79 -15.01 22.39 7.95
N GLY A 80 -14.64 22.95 9.11
CA GLY A 80 -15.22 22.61 10.42
C GLY A 80 -14.70 21.33 11.07
N ALA A 81 -13.76 20.62 10.43
CA ALA A 81 -13.05 19.49 11.03
C ALA A 81 -11.99 20.00 12.02
N GLU A 82 -12.07 19.55 13.27
CA GLU A 82 -11.15 19.95 14.33
C GLU A 82 -10.55 18.72 15.01
N ARG A 83 -9.38 18.89 15.64
CA ARG A 83 -8.70 17.80 16.34
C ARG A 83 -9.63 17.12 17.35
N GLY A 84 -9.74 15.79 17.27
CA GLY A 84 -10.64 14.98 18.11
C GLY A 84 -12.00 14.67 17.48
N ASP A 85 -12.34 15.27 16.34
CA ASP A 85 -13.41 14.79 15.47
C ASP A 85 -12.99 13.53 14.71
N ALA A 86 -13.94 12.86 14.08
CA ALA A 86 -13.64 11.86 13.05
C ALA A 86 -14.05 12.39 11.68
N LEU A 87 -13.24 12.09 10.67
CA LEU A 87 -13.57 12.32 9.27
C LEU A 87 -14.04 11.00 8.65
N ALA A 88 -15.32 10.92 8.29
CA ALA A 88 -15.86 9.79 7.57
C ALA A 88 -15.69 10.02 6.07
N VAL A 89 -14.89 9.19 5.40
CA VAL A 89 -14.54 9.34 3.98
C VAL A 89 -15.11 8.16 3.20
N THR A 90 -16.14 8.41 2.41
CA THR A 90 -16.73 7.43 1.50
C THR A 90 -16.01 7.47 0.15
N ILE A 91 -15.59 6.30 -0.33
CA ILE A 91 -15.01 6.14 -1.67
C ILE A 91 -16.18 6.01 -2.65
N VAL A 92 -16.34 6.97 -3.55
CA VAL A 92 -17.54 7.09 -4.42
C VAL A 92 -17.31 6.46 -5.80
N ASP A 93 -16.15 6.70 -6.41
CA ASP A 93 -15.74 6.08 -7.67
C ASP A 93 -14.21 6.05 -7.75
N ILE A 94 -13.67 5.07 -8.45
CA ILE A 94 -12.28 5.00 -8.87
C ILE A 94 -12.28 4.69 -10.35
N ALA A 95 -11.79 5.63 -11.16
CA ALA A 95 -11.64 5.47 -12.60
C ALA A 95 -10.17 5.21 -12.93
N PRO A 96 -9.80 4.01 -13.40
CA PRO A 96 -8.42 3.70 -13.76
C PRO A 96 -8.03 4.46 -15.05
N TYR A 97 -6.76 4.86 -15.16
CA TYR A 97 -6.16 5.08 -16.48
C TYR A 97 -5.83 3.72 -17.13
N ASP A 98 -5.33 3.71 -18.36
CA ASP A 98 -5.23 2.49 -19.19
C ASP A 98 -3.98 1.64 -18.95
N TYR A 99 -3.05 2.11 -18.11
CA TYR A 99 -1.78 1.47 -17.80
C TYR A 99 -1.59 1.30 -16.29
N GLY A 100 -1.05 0.15 -15.91
CA GLY A 100 -0.55 -0.10 -14.58
C GLY A 100 0.61 -1.10 -14.59
N TYR A 101 1.17 -1.39 -13.42
CA TYR A 101 2.29 -2.33 -13.31
C TYR A 101 2.29 -3.10 -11.99
N THR A 102 2.93 -4.26 -12.00
CA THR A 102 3.41 -4.93 -10.78
C THR A 102 4.89 -5.16 -10.93
N VAL A 103 5.69 -4.79 -9.93
CA VAL A 103 7.16 -4.89 -10.00
C VAL A 103 7.75 -5.68 -8.83
N ILE A 104 8.84 -6.38 -9.11
CA ILE A 104 9.73 -6.90 -8.08
C ILE A 104 10.96 -6.00 -8.08
N VAL A 105 11.15 -5.23 -7.00
CA VAL A 105 12.32 -4.37 -6.83
C VAL A 105 13.39 -5.12 -6.03
N PRO A 106 14.63 -5.26 -6.53
CA PRO A 106 15.69 -5.96 -5.81
C PRO A 106 15.90 -5.41 -4.39
N GLY A 107 15.93 -6.30 -3.40
CA GLY A 107 16.09 -5.93 -1.99
C GLY A 107 14.82 -5.42 -1.31
N PHE A 108 13.67 -5.41 -1.98
CA PHE A 108 12.38 -4.98 -1.44
C PHE A 108 11.30 -6.06 -1.58
N GLY A 109 10.23 -5.93 -0.80
CA GLY A 109 9.13 -6.90 -0.76
C GLY A 109 9.32 -8.05 0.23
N PHE A 110 8.29 -8.88 0.34
CA PHE A 110 8.18 -9.92 1.35
C PHE A 110 9.23 -11.02 1.17
N LEU A 111 9.46 -11.48 -0.06
CA LEU A 111 10.38 -12.57 -0.43
C LEU A 111 11.69 -12.09 -1.07
N ARG A 112 12.14 -10.87 -0.75
CA ARG A 112 13.36 -10.23 -1.29
C ARG A 112 14.65 -11.05 -1.23
N ASP A 113 14.72 -12.00 -0.30
CA ASP A 113 15.86 -12.89 -0.07
C ASP A 113 15.87 -14.15 -0.94
N VAL A 114 14.70 -14.54 -1.48
CA VAL A 114 14.55 -15.79 -2.25
C VAL A 114 14.04 -15.58 -3.68
N ILE A 115 13.49 -14.39 -3.99
CA ILE A 115 13.19 -13.94 -5.36
C ILE A 115 13.82 -12.54 -5.52
N PRO A 116 15.15 -12.45 -5.70
CA PRO A 116 15.88 -11.18 -5.65
C PRO A 116 15.94 -10.44 -7.00
N GLY A 117 15.58 -11.12 -8.10
CA GLY A 117 15.69 -10.57 -9.45
C GLY A 117 14.61 -9.52 -9.74
N PRO A 118 14.93 -8.47 -10.52
CA PRO A 118 13.92 -7.50 -10.90
C PRO A 118 12.92 -8.13 -11.88
N PHE A 119 11.66 -7.68 -11.80
CA PHE A 119 10.61 -8.09 -12.72
C PHE A 119 9.59 -6.96 -12.90
N ILE A 120 8.91 -6.96 -14.04
CA ILE A 120 7.75 -6.10 -14.28
C ILE A 120 6.69 -6.86 -15.08
N ALA A 121 5.45 -6.76 -14.63
CA ALA A 121 4.28 -7.01 -15.45
C ALA A 121 3.64 -5.66 -15.79
N ASN A 122 3.58 -5.33 -17.09
CA ASN A 122 2.92 -4.14 -17.59
C ASN A 122 1.45 -4.51 -17.87
N TRP A 123 0.51 -3.90 -17.16
CA TRP A 123 -0.90 -4.24 -17.20
C TRP A 123 -1.68 -3.26 -18.05
N LYS A 124 -2.48 -3.79 -18.97
CA LYS A 124 -3.54 -3.05 -19.66
C LYS A 124 -4.80 -3.10 -18.83
N LEU A 125 -5.28 -1.92 -18.47
CA LEU A 125 -6.38 -1.73 -17.55
C LEU A 125 -7.63 -1.24 -18.27
N ASP A 126 -8.77 -1.77 -17.87
CA ASP A 126 -10.08 -1.19 -18.14
C ASP A 126 -10.97 -1.35 -16.89
N ARG A 127 -12.24 -0.93 -16.93
CA ARG A 127 -13.13 -1.03 -15.76
C ARG A 127 -13.56 -2.46 -15.39
N LEU A 128 -13.08 -3.47 -16.11
CA LEU A 128 -13.43 -4.88 -15.87
C LEU A 128 -12.22 -5.67 -15.37
N CYS A 129 -11.07 -5.54 -16.04
CA CYS A 129 -9.90 -6.37 -15.73
C CYS A 129 -8.56 -5.77 -16.17
N ALA A 130 -7.50 -6.37 -15.64
CA ALA A 130 -6.12 -6.17 -16.02
C ALA A 130 -5.58 -7.41 -16.76
N VAL A 131 -4.86 -7.20 -17.86
CA VAL A 131 -4.13 -8.24 -18.60
C VAL A 131 -2.71 -7.78 -18.92
N SER A 132 -1.75 -8.72 -19.01
CA SER A 132 -0.34 -8.40 -19.24
C SER A 132 0.32 -9.41 -20.18
N ASP A 133 1.10 -8.92 -21.15
CA ASP A 133 1.87 -9.80 -22.06
C ASP A 133 3.02 -10.51 -21.32
N GLN A 134 3.51 -9.94 -20.22
CA GLN A 134 4.53 -10.56 -19.37
C GLN A 134 3.96 -11.69 -18.49
N ILE A 135 2.64 -11.77 -18.35
CA ILE A 135 1.94 -12.84 -17.60
C ILE A 135 0.75 -13.33 -18.46
N PRO A 136 1.03 -14.00 -19.60
CA PRO A 136 -0.03 -14.43 -20.52
C PRO A 136 -0.98 -15.42 -19.86
N GLY A 137 -2.25 -15.44 -20.28
CA GLY A 137 -3.26 -16.37 -19.74
C GLY A 137 -3.83 -15.97 -18.37
N VAL A 138 -3.43 -14.82 -17.80
CA VAL A 138 -3.99 -14.27 -16.56
C VAL A 138 -4.85 -13.03 -16.85
N ARG A 139 -6.02 -12.98 -16.22
CA ARG A 139 -6.92 -11.83 -16.20
C ARG A 139 -7.34 -11.52 -14.77
N VAL A 140 -6.90 -10.39 -14.25
CA VAL A 140 -7.21 -9.97 -12.87
C VAL A 140 -8.42 -9.04 -12.87
N PRO A 141 -9.52 -9.34 -12.16
CA PRO A 141 -10.69 -8.46 -12.11
C PRO A 141 -10.37 -7.15 -11.38
N MET A 142 -11.05 -6.06 -11.77
CA MET A 142 -10.92 -4.78 -11.08
C MET A 142 -11.52 -4.87 -9.68
N CYS A 143 -10.69 -4.62 -8.68
CA CYS A 143 -11.04 -4.61 -7.26
C CYS A 143 -10.45 -3.36 -6.60
N ALA A 144 -10.56 -2.22 -7.29
CA ALA A 144 -9.72 -1.07 -7.02
C ALA A 144 -9.99 -0.39 -5.67
N PHE A 145 -8.93 0.12 -5.07
CA PHE A 145 -8.92 0.82 -3.79
C PHE A 145 -7.69 1.73 -3.72
N PRO A 146 -7.68 2.74 -2.83
CA PRO A 146 -6.46 3.46 -2.53
C PRO A 146 -5.57 2.63 -1.60
N GLY A 147 -4.37 2.26 -2.04
CA GLY A 147 -3.32 1.72 -1.16
C GLY A 147 -2.94 2.75 -0.10
N SER A 148 -2.82 4.02 -0.54
CA SER A 148 -2.60 5.16 0.34
C SER A 148 -3.78 6.16 0.38
N ILE A 149 -4.39 6.29 1.56
CA ILE A 149 -5.40 7.31 1.88
C ILE A 149 -5.30 7.72 3.34
N GLY A 150 -5.41 9.01 3.63
CA GLY A 150 -5.31 9.46 5.01
C GLY A 150 -5.56 10.94 5.21
N VAL A 151 -5.34 11.35 6.45
CA VAL A 151 -5.34 12.74 6.89
C VAL A 151 -3.92 13.16 7.27
N LEU A 152 -3.64 14.46 7.42
CA LEU A 152 -2.34 14.90 7.89
C LEU A 152 -2.12 14.50 9.35
N PRO A 153 -0.93 14.00 9.73
CA PRO A 153 -0.60 13.79 11.13
C PRO A 153 -0.41 15.14 11.84
N GLY A 154 -0.64 15.18 13.15
CA GLY A 154 -0.30 16.34 13.98
C GLY A 154 1.14 16.28 14.50
N LYS A 155 1.57 17.37 15.16
CA LYS A 155 2.88 17.47 15.83
C LYS A 155 3.19 16.28 16.75
N PRO A 156 2.29 15.85 17.65
CA PRO A 156 2.57 14.73 18.54
C PRO A 156 2.74 13.41 17.79
N GLU A 157 1.94 13.19 16.74
CA GLU A 157 1.96 11.95 15.95
C GLU A 157 3.25 11.82 15.15
N VAL A 158 3.73 12.91 14.55
CA VAL A 158 5.02 12.91 13.84
C VAL A 158 6.18 12.69 14.82
N ALA A 159 6.20 13.36 15.97
CA ALA A 159 7.25 13.16 16.96
C ALA A 159 7.30 11.70 17.46
N ALA A 160 6.14 11.10 17.76
CA ALA A 160 6.05 9.71 18.19
C ALA A 160 6.51 8.73 17.10
N ALA A 161 6.18 9.00 15.83
CA ALA A 161 6.65 8.19 14.71
C ALA A 161 8.18 8.25 14.55
N LEU A 162 8.76 9.46 14.56
CA LEU A 162 10.21 9.64 14.46
C LEU A 162 10.96 8.94 15.59
N GLU A 163 10.45 9.02 16.83
CA GLU A 163 11.05 8.38 18.00
C GLU A 163 11.07 6.86 17.85
N ARG A 164 9.91 6.23 17.62
CA ARG A 164 9.79 4.77 17.60
C ARG A 164 10.48 4.13 16.39
N GLU A 165 10.36 4.77 15.21
CA GLU A 165 10.97 4.28 13.98
C GLU A 165 12.48 4.53 13.99
N GLY A 166 12.92 5.66 14.54
CA GLY A 166 14.34 5.96 14.76
C GLY A 166 14.99 4.98 15.73
N ALA A 167 14.31 4.63 16.83
CA ALA A 167 14.79 3.62 17.77
C ALA A 167 14.91 2.23 17.10
N LEU A 168 13.93 1.84 16.27
CA LEU A 168 14.00 0.59 15.51
C LEU A 168 15.16 0.59 14.51
N ALA A 169 15.32 1.67 13.73
CA ALA A 169 16.43 1.82 12.79
C ALA A 169 17.79 1.76 13.49
N ALA A 170 17.93 2.42 14.65
CA ALA A 170 19.15 2.38 15.46
C ALA A 170 19.47 0.97 15.99
N ALA A 171 18.45 0.14 16.20
CA ALA A 171 18.60 -1.27 16.55
C ALA A 171 18.86 -2.18 15.33
N GLY A 172 19.03 -1.62 14.12
CA GLY A 172 19.23 -2.37 12.87
C GLY A 172 17.95 -2.91 12.24
N GLY A 173 16.78 -2.58 12.80
CA GLY A 173 15.49 -2.93 12.23
C GLY A 173 15.19 -2.11 10.97
N PHE A 174 14.30 -2.62 10.13
CA PHE A 174 13.93 -1.94 8.90
C PHE A 174 12.93 -0.82 9.18
N ALA A 175 13.39 0.43 9.07
CA ALA A 175 12.54 1.62 9.07
C ALA A 175 13.15 2.68 8.14
N LEU A 176 12.30 3.34 7.35
CA LEU A 176 12.73 4.39 6.42
C LEU A 176 12.59 5.76 7.09
N MET A 177 13.71 6.27 7.60
CA MET A 177 13.81 7.58 8.23
C MET A 177 13.55 8.72 7.23
N PRO A 178 13.28 9.96 7.70
CA PRO A 178 13.21 11.13 6.84
C PRO A 178 14.42 11.21 5.91
N GLU A 179 14.14 11.33 4.62
CA GLU A 179 15.14 11.43 3.56
C GLU A 179 14.85 12.69 2.75
N PRO A 180 15.69 13.74 2.85
CA PRO A 180 15.48 15.00 2.15
C PRO A 180 15.70 14.89 0.64
N ALA A 181 16.44 13.88 0.16
CA ALA A 181 16.57 13.65 -1.27
C ALA A 181 15.18 13.37 -1.89
N ARG A 182 14.85 14.10 -2.95
CA ARG A 182 13.56 14.02 -3.67
C ARG A 182 12.33 14.30 -2.81
N ALA A 183 12.49 14.91 -1.64
CA ALA A 183 11.38 15.24 -0.75
C ALA A 183 10.57 16.43 -1.30
N LEU A 184 9.24 16.28 -1.28
CA LEU A 184 8.27 17.25 -1.81
C LEU A 184 7.21 17.59 -0.75
N PRO A 185 6.88 18.89 -0.57
CA PRO A 185 7.46 20.05 -1.26
C PRO A 185 8.90 20.34 -0.83
N ALA A 186 9.76 20.66 -1.79
CA ALA A 186 11.19 20.90 -1.53
C ALA A 186 11.42 22.05 -0.52
N ALA A 187 10.57 23.07 -0.53
CA ALA A 187 10.65 24.20 0.39
C ALA A 187 10.49 23.82 1.87
N LEU A 188 9.87 22.66 2.16
CA LEU A 188 9.69 22.17 3.52
C LEU A 188 10.69 21.07 3.89
N PHE A 189 11.01 20.19 2.94
CA PHE A 189 11.68 18.92 3.27
C PHE A 189 13.00 18.66 2.55
N ALA A 190 13.39 19.47 1.55
CA ALA A 190 14.69 19.29 0.91
C ALA A 190 15.83 19.59 1.88
N GLU A 191 17.06 19.24 1.51
CA GLU A 191 18.22 19.51 2.34
C GLU A 191 18.34 21.01 2.67
N GLY A 192 18.48 21.32 3.97
CA GLY A 192 18.50 22.70 4.49
C GLY A 192 17.12 23.36 4.67
N ALA A 193 16.03 22.68 4.30
CA ALA A 193 14.67 23.17 4.55
C ALA A 193 14.26 22.99 6.03
N PRO A 194 13.25 23.74 6.53
CA PRO A 194 12.91 23.77 7.95
C PRO A 194 12.57 22.41 8.57
N TYR A 195 12.01 21.48 7.79
CA TYR A 195 11.51 20.18 8.24
C TYR A 195 12.21 19.01 7.55
N ALA A 196 13.43 19.22 7.04
CA ALA A 196 14.21 18.19 6.32
C ALA A 196 14.38 16.88 7.12
N ALA A 197 14.51 17.00 8.44
CA ALA A 197 14.68 15.87 9.36
C ALA A 197 13.36 15.36 9.96
N GLU A 198 12.21 15.93 9.58
CA GLU A 198 10.90 15.64 10.18
C GLU A 198 9.87 15.14 9.16
N GLY A 199 10.13 15.31 7.85
CA GLY A 199 9.28 14.81 6.78
C GLY A 199 9.22 13.28 6.77
N LEU A 200 8.15 12.70 7.35
CA LEU A 200 7.96 11.26 7.39
C LEU A 200 7.81 10.69 5.99
N ARG A 201 8.45 9.55 5.71
CA ARG A 201 8.19 8.77 4.50
C ARG A 201 6.75 8.26 4.50
N THR A 202 6.12 8.27 3.33
CA THR A 202 4.75 7.77 3.10
C THR A 202 4.64 6.25 3.04
N VAL A 203 5.76 5.51 3.14
CA VAL A 203 5.81 4.05 2.98
C VAL A 203 5.12 3.29 4.13
N ALA A 204 5.29 3.72 5.37
CA ALA A 204 4.72 3.01 6.52
C ALA A 204 3.32 3.56 6.86
N PRO A 205 2.30 2.70 7.06
CA PRO A 205 1.03 3.11 7.63
C PRO A 205 1.20 3.56 9.08
N ARG A 206 0.37 4.51 9.50
CA ARG A 206 0.35 5.05 10.86
C ARG A 206 -1.08 5.32 11.32
N GLU A 207 -1.23 5.91 12.49
CA GLU A 207 -2.51 6.24 13.13
C GLU A 207 -3.39 7.16 12.28
N ASN A 208 -2.79 8.00 11.44
CA ASN A 208 -3.49 8.87 10.49
C ASN A 208 -3.93 8.15 9.19
N GLY A 209 -3.78 6.82 9.14
CA GLY A 209 -3.93 6.01 7.93
C GLY A 209 -2.66 5.99 7.10
N GLY A 210 -2.80 6.38 5.83
CA GLY A 210 -1.73 6.38 4.85
C GLY A 210 -1.64 5.05 4.12
N ASN A 211 -0.42 4.54 3.93
CA ASN A 211 -0.15 3.37 3.10
C ASN A 211 -0.55 2.07 3.79
N MET A 212 -1.86 1.82 3.83
CA MET A 212 -2.45 0.71 4.57
C MET A 212 -2.60 -0.54 3.72
N ASP A 213 -2.73 -0.39 2.39
CA ASP A 213 -2.78 -1.50 1.44
C ASP A 213 -3.88 -2.54 1.76
N ILE A 214 -5.01 -2.04 2.26
CA ILE A 214 -6.17 -2.84 2.64
C ILE A 214 -7.16 -2.87 1.48
N LYS A 215 -7.14 -3.97 0.71
CA LYS A 215 -8.00 -4.16 -0.47
C LYS A 215 -9.51 -4.12 -0.22
N ALA A 216 -9.94 -4.18 1.05
CA ALA A 216 -11.33 -4.03 1.45
C ALA A 216 -11.86 -2.58 1.32
N MET A 217 -10.97 -1.58 1.14
CA MET A 217 -11.32 -0.17 1.00
C MET A 217 -11.80 0.17 -0.42
N GLN A 218 -12.84 -0.50 -0.91
CA GLN A 218 -13.34 -0.34 -2.28
C GLN A 218 -14.36 0.79 -2.42
N VAL A 219 -14.72 1.12 -3.66
CA VAL A 219 -15.84 2.00 -4.00
C VAL A 219 -17.09 1.57 -3.24
N GLY A 220 -17.64 2.44 -2.39
CA GLY A 220 -18.80 2.19 -1.54
C GLY A 220 -18.45 1.94 -0.07
N SER A 221 -17.18 1.69 0.25
CA SER A 221 -16.68 1.67 1.62
C SER A 221 -16.53 3.08 2.18
N THR A 222 -16.68 3.20 3.51
CA THR A 222 -16.39 4.42 4.26
C THR A 222 -15.29 4.17 5.28
N VAL A 223 -14.24 4.99 5.23
CA VAL A 223 -13.12 4.94 6.16
C VAL A 223 -13.25 6.08 7.17
N LEU A 224 -13.20 5.78 8.46
CA LEU A 224 -13.20 6.76 9.54
C LEU A 224 -11.76 7.06 9.95
N PHE A 225 -11.32 8.30 9.80
CA PHE A 225 -10.02 8.79 10.26
C PHE A 225 -10.15 9.65 11.51
N PRO A 226 -9.18 9.62 12.45
CA PRO A 226 -9.10 10.62 13.49
C PRO A 226 -8.67 11.96 12.89
N VAL A 227 -9.36 13.06 13.21
CA VAL A 227 -8.88 14.39 12.82
C VAL A 227 -7.77 14.82 13.77
N LEU A 228 -6.58 15.07 13.22
CA LEU A 228 -5.36 15.36 13.99
C LEU A 228 -4.89 16.82 13.84
N VAL A 229 -5.21 17.46 12.73
CA VAL A 229 -4.97 18.89 12.49
C VAL A 229 -6.27 19.56 12.08
N GLU A 230 -6.33 20.89 12.21
CA GLU A 230 -7.47 21.67 11.71
C GLU A 230 -7.69 21.41 10.22
N GLY A 231 -8.94 21.17 9.84
CA GLY A 231 -9.31 20.82 8.47
C GLY A 231 -8.96 19.38 8.05
N ALA A 232 -8.37 18.57 8.93
CA ALA A 232 -7.86 17.21 8.71
C ALA A 232 -6.74 17.08 7.67
N GLY A 233 -6.84 17.74 6.51
CA GLY A 233 -5.91 17.61 5.40
C GLY A 233 -6.04 16.26 4.72
N LEU A 234 -7.17 16.00 4.05
CA LEU A 234 -7.46 14.73 3.37
C LEU A 234 -6.66 14.60 2.07
N TRP A 235 -6.04 13.45 1.86
CA TRP A 235 -5.23 13.15 0.68
C TRP A 235 -5.36 11.69 0.26
N THR A 236 -5.01 11.38 -0.99
CA THR A 236 -4.97 10.01 -1.51
C THR A 236 -4.02 9.89 -2.72
N GLY A 237 -3.60 8.67 -3.00
CA GLY A 237 -2.85 8.26 -4.20
C GLY A 237 -2.44 6.80 -4.02
N ASP A 238 -1.44 6.34 -4.77
CA ASP A 238 -1.03 4.92 -4.72
C ASP A 238 -2.24 4.01 -4.93
N ILE A 239 -2.89 4.20 -6.07
CA ILE A 239 -4.17 3.56 -6.34
C ILE A 239 -3.89 2.20 -6.95
N HIS A 240 -4.46 1.17 -6.35
CA HIS A 240 -4.30 -0.20 -6.81
C HIS A 240 -5.52 -0.59 -7.61
N PHE A 241 -5.29 -1.13 -8.80
CA PHE A 241 -6.35 -1.73 -9.61
C PHE A 241 -6.86 -3.03 -8.97
N ALA A 242 -5.93 -3.83 -8.46
CA ALA A 242 -6.15 -5.06 -7.71
C ALA A 242 -4.89 -5.39 -6.89
N GLN A 243 -5.10 -6.08 -5.77
CA GLN A 243 -4.04 -6.52 -4.87
C GLN A 243 -4.48 -7.82 -4.18
N GLY A 244 -3.55 -8.74 -3.98
CA GLY A 244 -3.65 -9.84 -3.02
C GLY A 244 -3.40 -9.36 -1.59
N ASP A 245 -3.72 -10.16 -0.58
CA ASP A 245 -3.43 -9.78 0.81
C ASP A 245 -1.92 -9.79 1.08
N GLY A 246 -1.46 -8.77 1.81
CA GLY A 246 -0.07 -8.61 2.20
C GLY A 246 0.85 -8.00 1.14
N GLU A 247 0.30 -7.62 -0.03
CA GLU A 247 1.01 -6.88 -1.09
C GLU A 247 2.43 -7.45 -1.33
N VAL A 248 2.51 -8.75 -1.59
CA VAL A 248 3.73 -9.49 -1.24
C VAL A 248 4.97 -9.06 -2.01
N CYS A 249 4.85 -8.61 -3.26
CA CYS A 249 5.97 -8.03 -4.02
C CYS A 249 6.47 -6.67 -3.49
N GLY A 250 5.72 -6.05 -2.58
CA GLY A 250 5.83 -4.64 -2.20
C GLY A 250 5.19 -3.69 -3.23
N THR A 251 4.47 -4.23 -4.20
CA THR A 251 3.61 -3.47 -5.12
C THR A 251 2.40 -4.32 -5.50
N ALA A 252 1.31 -3.66 -5.85
CA ALA A 252 0.07 -4.23 -6.34
C ALA A 252 0.03 -4.23 -7.89
N VAL A 253 -1.17 -4.23 -8.48
CA VAL A 253 -1.38 -3.68 -9.82
C VAL A 253 -1.52 -2.16 -9.68
N GLU A 254 -0.38 -1.48 -9.63
CA GLU A 254 -0.24 -0.04 -9.43
C GLU A 254 -0.79 0.76 -10.61
N MET A 255 -1.47 1.87 -10.34
CA MET A 255 -1.95 2.75 -11.41
C MET A 255 -2.12 4.22 -10.99
N ALA A 256 -2.07 5.10 -11.99
CA ALA A 256 -2.71 6.40 -11.89
C ALA A 256 -4.24 6.22 -11.96
N ALA A 257 -5.01 7.10 -11.32
CA ALA A 257 -6.47 7.05 -11.35
C ALA A 257 -7.12 8.42 -11.13
N ARG A 258 -8.43 8.51 -11.44
CA ARG A 258 -9.30 9.57 -10.94
C ARG A 258 -10.16 9.01 -9.82
N VAL A 259 -9.94 9.47 -8.59
CA VAL A 259 -10.60 9.00 -7.38
C VAL A 259 -11.61 10.03 -6.90
N THR A 260 -12.87 9.63 -6.73
CA THR A 260 -13.91 10.50 -6.17
C THR A 260 -14.20 10.08 -4.75
N LEU A 261 -14.03 11.00 -3.82
CA LEU A 261 -14.32 10.84 -2.40
C LEU A 261 -15.47 11.77 -1.99
N LYS A 262 -16.16 11.42 -0.91
CA LYS A 262 -17.08 12.31 -0.20
C LYS A 262 -16.79 12.20 1.28
N CYS A 263 -16.75 13.32 2.00
CA CYS A 263 -16.47 13.31 3.42
C CYS A 263 -17.56 13.92 4.29
N GLU A 264 -17.67 13.44 5.52
CA GLU A 264 -18.53 13.99 6.58
C GLU A 264 -17.70 14.14 7.87
N VAL A 265 -18.03 15.14 8.69
CA VAL A 265 -17.36 15.38 9.98
C VAL A 265 -18.25 14.91 11.11
N ILE A 266 -17.74 14.01 11.94
CA ILE A 266 -18.40 13.50 13.13
C ILE A 266 -17.77 14.17 14.35
N LYS A 267 -18.46 15.18 14.90
CA LYS A 267 -17.94 15.99 16.00
C LYS A 267 -17.64 15.14 17.23
N GLY A 268 -16.41 15.23 17.74
CA GLY A 268 -15.91 14.45 18.87
C GLY A 268 -15.77 12.94 18.62
N GLY A 269 -16.02 12.46 17.40
CA GLY A 269 -16.00 11.03 17.05
C GLY A 269 -14.61 10.41 16.98
N GLY A 270 -13.55 11.22 16.95
CA GLY A 270 -12.16 10.75 16.81
C GLY A 270 -11.51 10.32 18.12
N LYS A 271 -12.11 10.62 19.27
CA LYS A 271 -11.51 10.37 20.60
C LYS A 271 -11.14 8.90 20.86
N ASN A 272 -11.85 7.97 20.21
CA ASN A 272 -11.63 6.52 20.36
C ASN A 272 -11.09 5.86 19.09
N ILE A 273 -10.71 6.65 18.08
CA ILE A 273 -10.13 6.15 16.84
C ILE A 273 -8.62 6.32 16.95
N VAL A 274 -7.91 5.22 17.21
CA VAL A 274 -6.44 5.19 17.19
C VAL A 274 -5.94 4.89 15.78
N PHE A 275 -6.56 3.92 15.12
CA PHE A 275 -6.30 3.58 13.71
C PHE A 275 -7.61 3.69 12.92
N PRO A 276 -7.54 3.90 11.60
CA PRO A 276 -8.73 4.05 10.78
C PRO A 276 -9.65 2.83 10.85
N HIS A 277 -10.97 3.07 10.80
CA HIS A 277 -11.97 1.99 10.75
C HIS A 277 -12.64 1.98 9.38
N VAL A 278 -12.76 0.80 8.76
CA VAL A 278 -13.42 0.65 7.46
C VAL A 278 -14.79 0.00 7.65
N THR A 279 -15.83 0.65 7.14
CA THR A 279 -17.16 0.06 6.99
C THR A 279 -17.43 -0.15 5.50
N GLY A 280 -17.46 -1.41 5.08
CA GLY A 280 -17.79 -1.78 3.71
C GLY A 280 -19.28 -2.05 3.50
N ASN A 281 -19.65 -2.41 2.27
CA ASN A 281 -20.98 -2.92 1.94
C ASN A 281 -20.87 -4.33 1.29
N GLY A 282 -21.91 -4.79 0.59
CA GLY A 282 -21.94 -6.11 -0.06
C GLY A 282 -20.87 -6.37 -1.11
N GLN A 283 -20.14 -5.37 -1.61
CA GLN A 283 -19.07 -5.52 -2.61
C GLN A 283 -17.89 -6.37 -2.12
N LEU A 284 -17.65 -6.47 -0.81
CA LEU A 284 -16.66 -7.42 -0.29
C LEU A 284 -17.01 -8.89 -0.61
N ARG A 285 -18.25 -9.18 -1.02
CA ARG A 285 -18.61 -10.51 -1.54
C ARG A 285 -18.08 -10.76 -2.95
N THR A 286 -17.85 -9.72 -3.74
CA THR A 286 -17.33 -9.86 -5.11
C THR A 286 -15.81 -10.03 -5.16
N THR A 287 -15.11 -9.74 -4.06
CA THR A 287 -13.66 -10.01 -3.91
C THR A 287 -13.37 -11.44 -3.49
N GLU A 288 -14.36 -12.16 -2.95
CA GLU A 288 -14.19 -13.55 -2.53
C GLU A 288 -14.30 -14.51 -3.73
N PRO A 289 -13.35 -15.43 -3.90
CA PRO A 289 -13.35 -16.34 -5.05
C PRO A 289 -14.46 -17.40 -4.94
N GLY A 290 -15.26 -17.54 -6.00
CA GLY A 290 -16.23 -18.64 -6.10
C GLY A 290 -15.57 -20.01 -6.29
N ARG A 291 -14.40 -20.05 -6.92
CA ARG A 291 -13.52 -21.21 -7.09
C ARG A 291 -12.11 -20.83 -6.74
N PHE A 292 -11.46 -21.59 -5.85
CA PHE A 292 -10.12 -21.30 -5.39
C PHE A 292 -9.27 -22.55 -5.21
N HIS A 293 -7.95 -22.35 -5.25
CA HIS A 293 -6.98 -23.29 -4.68
C HIS A 293 -6.36 -22.64 -3.45
N ALA A 294 -6.13 -23.42 -2.39
CA ALA A 294 -5.57 -22.91 -1.16
C ALA A 294 -4.44 -23.81 -0.67
N ILE A 295 -3.35 -23.20 -0.22
CA ILE A 295 -2.21 -23.89 0.37
C ILE A 295 -1.93 -23.31 1.75
N VAL A 296 -1.82 -24.18 2.74
CA VAL A 296 -1.53 -23.80 4.12
C VAL A 296 -0.03 -23.74 4.37
N GLY A 297 0.39 -22.81 5.22
CA GLY A 297 1.75 -22.66 5.71
C GLY A 297 1.82 -22.65 7.23
N MET A 298 2.98 -23.05 7.74
CA MET A 298 3.31 -23.11 9.17
C MET A 298 4.59 -22.32 9.45
N PRO A 299 4.87 -21.92 10.70
CA PRO A 299 6.05 -21.12 11.05
C PRO A 299 7.34 -21.95 11.07
N VAL A 300 7.66 -22.58 9.95
CA VAL A 300 8.81 -23.46 9.76
C VAL A 300 9.83 -22.85 8.80
N LYS A 301 11.10 -23.14 9.05
CA LYS A 301 12.23 -22.68 8.23
C LYS A 301 13.36 -23.70 8.21
N LYS A 302 14.34 -23.50 7.31
CA LYS A 302 15.53 -24.37 7.30
C LYS A 302 16.42 -24.08 8.50
N LYS A 303 17.12 -25.11 8.98
CA LYS A 303 18.12 -24.96 10.03
C LYS A 303 19.28 -24.09 9.50
N GLY A 304 19.71 -23.12 10.30
CA GLY A 304 20.75 -22.14 9.93
C GLY A 304 20.23 -20.91 9.21
N GLU A 305 19.01 -20.93 8.68
CA GLU A 305 18.39 -19.77 8.02
C GLU A 305 17.96 -18.73 9.05
N VAL A 306 18.18 -17.44 8.74
CA VAL A 306 17.65 -16.32 9.51
C VAL A 306 16.77 -15.49 8.57
N PRO A 307 15.44 -15.53 8.76
CA PRO A 307 14.53 -14.72 7.94
C PRO A 307 14.86 -13.22 8.04
N PRO A 308 14.77 -12.45 6.94
CA PRO A 308 15.18 -11.04 6.93
C PRO A 308 14.50 -10.16 7.99
N HIS A 309 13.25 -10.45 8.33
CA HIS A 309 12.48 -9.68 9.33
C HIS A 309 12.93 -9.93 10.78
N LEU A 310 13.73 -10.97 11.04
CA LEU A 310 14.30 -11.28 12.35
C LEU A 310 15.79 -10.96 12.45
N ALA A 311 16.43 -10.55 11.34
CA ALA A 311 17.88 -10.38 11.27
C ALA A 311 18.41 -9.37 12.30
N TYR A 312 17.67 -8.28 12.54
CA TYR A 312 18.05 -7.22 13.48
C TYR A 312 18.09 -7.66 14.95
N LEU A 313 17.45 -8.80 15.30
CA LEU A 313 17.44 -9.31 16.66
C LEU A 313 18.75 -10.01 17.06
N ASP A 314 19.63 -10.31 16.08
CA ASP A 314 20.92 -10.99 16.26
C ASP A 314 20.86 -12.21 17.21
N SER A 315 19.77 -12.99 17.08
CA SER A 315 19.47 -14.07 18.01
C SER A 315 20.01 -15.40 17.50
N PRO A 316 20.93 -16.08 18.23
CA PRO A 316 21.44 -17.38 17.81
C PRO A 316 20.36 -18.48 17.83
N LYS A 317 19.26 -18.27 18.58
CA LYS A 317 18.12 -19.19 18.63
C LYS A 317 17.38 -19.23 17.29
N VAL A 318 17.24 -18.08 16.62
CA VAL A 318 16.56 -18.01 15.32
C VAL A 318 17.28 -18.92 14.34
N ALA A 319 18.60 -18.78 14.17
CA ALA A 319 19.37 -19.63 13.28
C ALA A 319 19.28 -21.13 13.65
N ALA A 320 19.37 -21.47 14.94
CA ALA A 320 19.44 -22.85 15.41
C ALA A 320 18.14 -23.66 15.23
N LEU A 321 16.98 -23.01 15.29
CA LEU A 321 15.67 -23.67 15.25
C LEU A 321 15.16 -23.87 13.82
N THR A 322 14.20 -24.78 13.64
CA THR A 322 13.49 -25.03 12.38
C THR A 322 11.99 -24.71 12.47
N ASN A 323 11.51 -24.39 13.67
CA ASN A 323 10.15 -23.98 13.96
C ASN A 323 10.21 -22.82 14.96
N LEU A 324 9.52 -21.72 14.68
CA LEU A 324 9.43 -20.55 15.55
C LEU A 324 8.01 -20.44 16.10
N SER A 325 7.87 -20.41 17.43
CA SER A 325 6.55 -20.34 18.07
C SER A 325 5.80 -19.10 17.62
N GLU A 326 4.56 -19.29 17.16
CA GLU A 326 3.60 -18.20 16.91
C GLU A 326 4.09 -17.14 15.90
N ASP A 327 4.98 -17.52 14.98
CA ASP A 327 5.52 -16.59 13.97
C ASP A 327 4.62 -16.49 12.73
N LEU A 328 3.75 -15.48 12.71
CA LEU A 328 2.74 -15.32 11.64
C LEU A 328 3.40 -14.99 10.31
N THR A 329 4.47 -14.21 10.36
CA THR A 329 5.27 -13.82 9.20
C THR A 329 5.85 -15.06 8.54
N LEU A 330 6.42 -15.98 9.32
CA LEU A 330 7.00 -17.20 8.78
C LEU A 330 5.94 -18.17 8.24
N ALA A 331 4.78 -18.30 8.90
CA ALA A 331 3.66 -19.09 8.38
C ALA A 331 3.13 -18.55 7.03
N ALA A 332 3.02 -17.22 6.91
CA ALA A 332 2.64 -16.56 5.66
C ALA A 332 3.68 -16.79 4.55
N ARG A 333 4.98 -16.72 4.87
CA ARG A 333 6.07 -17.01 3.92
C ARG A 333 6.01 -18.43 3.40
N ASP A 334 5.83 -19.43 4.27
CA ASP A 334 5.73 -20.84 3.86
C ASP A 334 4.52 -21.08 2.95
N ALA A 335 3.34 -20.53 3.30
CA ALA A 335 2.14 -20.63 2.47
C ALA A 335 2.36 -20.02 1.08
N LEU A 336 2.93 -18.82 1.03
CA LEU A 336 3.18 -18.10 -0.21
C LEU A 336 4.21 -18.79 -1.10
N LEU A 337 5.33 -19.26 -0.53
CA LEU A 337 6.36 -19.96 -1.29
C LEU A 337 5.82 -21.23 -1.95
N ARG A 338 4.99 -22.00 -1.22
CA ARG A 338 4.31 -23.18 -1.78
C ARG A 338 3.30 -22.82 -2.86
N MET A 339 2.59 -21.69 -2.72
CA MET A 339 1.70 -21.18 -3.77
C MET A 339 2.46 -20.81 -5.03
N ILE A 340 3.60 -20.12 -4.90
CA ILE A 340 4.49 -19.79 -6.02
C ILE A 340 4.98 -21.07 -6.71
N ASP A 341 5.42 -22.06 -5.94
CA ASP A 341 5.86 -23.36 -6.47
C ASP A 341 4.70 -24.04 -7.23
N TRP A 342 3.50 -24.10 -6.64
CA TRP A 342 2.32 -24.70 -7.27
C TRP A 342 1.92 -23.99 -8.56
N ILE A 343 1.88 -22.65 -8.59
CA ILE A 343 1.60 -21.88 -9.81
C ILE A 343 2.66 -22.20 -10.88
N SER A 344 3.94 -22.20 -10.50
CA SER A 344 5.04 -22.47 -11.42
C SER A 344 4.95 -23.87 -12.03
N GLU A 345 4.72 -24.88 -11.18
CA GLU A 345 4.68 -26.29 -11.59
C GLU A 345 3.43 -26.66 -12.39
N THR A 346 2.26 -26.10 -12.02
CA THR A 346 0.97 -26.50 -12.61
C THR A 346 0.53 -25.60 -13.77
N ARG A 347 1.04 -24.38 -13.85
CA ARG A 347 0.67 -23.39 -14.87
C ARG A 347 1.84 -22.95 -15.76
N GLY A 348 3.08 -23.33 -15.44
CA GLY A 348 4.25 -23.09 -16.29
C GLY A 348 4.82 -21.67 -16.22
N TYR A 349 4.41 -20.86 -15.25
CA TYR A 349 4.99 -19.53 -15.01
C TYR A 349 6.37 -19.62 -14.37
N SER A 350 7.24 -18.63 -14.63
CA SER A 350 8.46 -18.44 -13.85
C SER A 350 8.12 -18.09 -12.39
N ARG A 351 9.11 -18.21 -11.49
CA ARG A 351 8.90 -17.83 -10.09
C ARG A 351 8.56 -16.35 -9.93
N GLU A 352 9.17 -15.48 -10.72
CA GLU A 352 8.92 -14.03 -10.74
C GLU A 352 7.49 -13.73 -11.24
N GLN A 353 7.06 -14.39 -12.32
CA GLN A 353 5.68 -14.28 -12.82
C GLN A 353 4.68 -14.78 -11.77
N ALA A 354 4.91 -15.96 -11.18
CA ALA A 354 4.06 -16.54 -10.15
C ALA A 354 3.98 -15.65 -8.90
N TYR A 355 5.08 -15.02 -8.51
CA TYR A 355 5.11 -14.08 -7.39
C TYR A 355 4.33 -12.79 -7.70
N ALA A 356 4.48 -12.23 -8.91
CA ALA A 356 3.68 -11.09 -9.35
C ALA A 356 2.18 -11.42 -9.44
N ILE A 357 1.80 -12.63 -9.89
CA ILE A 357 0.41 -13.12 -9.82
C ILE A 357 -0.07 -13.15 -8.35
N CYS A 358 0.77 -13.61 -7.42
CA CYS A 358 0.41 -13.64 -6.01
C CYS A 358 0.17 -12.23 -5.45
N ALA A 359 1.03 -11.26 -5.78
CA ALA A 359 0.85 -9.88 -5.35
C ALA A 359 -0.44 -9.24 -5.90
N ALA A 360 -0.88 -9.63 -7.10
CA ALA A 360 -2.10 -9.11 -7.71
C ALA A 360 -3.38 -9.80 -7.23
N ALA A 361 -3.34 -11.08 -6.82
CA ALA A 361 -4.55 -11.88 -6.69
C ALA A 361 -4.59 -12.92 -5.54
N VAL A 362 -3.51 -13.17 -4.80
CA VAL A 362 -3.49 -14.20 -3.75
C VAL A 362 -3.78 -13.61 -2.38
N ASP A 363 -4.68 -14.27 -1.66
CA ASP A 363 -5.07 -13.87 -0.30
C ASP A 363 -4.34 -14.72 0.74
N LEU A 364 -3.50 -14.08 1.54
CA LEU A 364 -2.93 -14.63 2.76
C LEU A 364 -3.91 -14.50 3.94
N ARG A 365 -4.61 -15.59 4.23
CA ARG A 365 -5.64 -15.64 5.28
C ARG A 365 -5.12 -16.29 6.54
N ILE A 366 -5.27 -15.61 7.67
CA ILE A 366 -5.02 -16.20 8.99
C ILE A 366 -6.07 -17.29 9.24
N GLY A 367 -5.62 -18.54 9.34
CA GLY A 367 -6.49 -19.68 9.63
C GLY A 367 -6.76 -19.81 11.13
N GLN A 368 -5.71 -19.79 11.95
CA GLN A 368 -5.79 -19.76 13.41
C GLN A 368 -4.52 -19.16 14.03
N LEU A 369 -4.63 -18.67 15.27
CA LEU A 369 -3.54 -18.04 16.04
C LEU A 369 -3.26 -18.70 17.41
N VAL A 370 -3.92 -19.82 17.74
CA VAL A 370 -4.00 -20.32 19.13
C VAL A 370 -3.47 -21.75 19.31
N ASP A 371 -3.24 -22.50 18.24
CA ASP A 371 -2.82 -23.90 18.33
C ASP A 371 -1.30 -24.02 18.42
N VAL A 372 -0.77 -23.73 19.61
CA VAL A 372 0.69 -23.70 19.83
C VAL A 372 1.38 -25.05 19.55
N PRO A 373 2.58 -25.04 18.94
CA PRO A 373 3.39 -23.86 18.59
C PRO A 373 3.05 -23.26 17.21
N ASN A 374 2.20 -23.91 16.43
CA ASN A 374 2.05 -23.62 15.00
C ASN A 374 0.77 -22.84 14.74
N ILE A 375 0.92 -21.62 14.24
CA ILE A 375 -0.19 -20.89 13.66
C ILE A 375 -0.28 -21.15 12.15
N ILE A 376 -1.47 -20.99 11.57
CA ILE A 376 -1.71 -21.32 10.16
C ILE A 376 -2.07 -20.07 9.38
N VAL A 377 -1.41 -19.89 8.25
CA VAL A 377 -1.82 -18.96 7.19
C VAL A 377 -2.13 -19.79 5.94
N SER A 378 -3.18 -19.43 5.21
CA SER A 378 -3.51 -20.02 3.91
C SER A 378 -3.24 -19.00 2.82
N ALA A 379 -2.50 -19.36 1.79
CA ALA A 379 -2.45 -18.63 0.53
C ALA A 379 -3.59 -19.14 -0.35
N VAL A 380 -4.53 -18.26 -0.73
CA VAL A 380 -5.74 -18.59 -1.49
C VAL A 380 -5.71 -17.88 -2.83
N ILE A 381 -5.73 -18.63 -3.92
CA ILE A 381 -5.75 -18.09 -5.29
C ILE A 381 -7.12 -18.31 -5.95
N PRO A 382 -7.76 -17.28 -6.52
CA PRO A 382 -8.92 -17.44 -7.38
C PRO A 382 -8.52 -18.24 -8.63
N LEU A 383 -9.27 -19.30 -8.97
CA LEU A 383 -8.98 -20.09 -10.17
C LEU A 383 -9.49 -19.44 -11.45
N ASP A 384 -10.47 -18.54 -11.36
CA ASP A 384 -11.11 -17.92 -12.52
C ASP A 384 -10.25 -16.79 -13.14
N ILE A 385 -9.11 -16.43 -12.54
CA ILE A 385 -8.15 -15.50 -13.16
C ILE A 385 -7.36 -16.15 -14.30
N PHE A 386 -7.25 -17.48 -14.32
CA PHE A 386 -6.59 -18.21 -15.40
C PHE A 386 -7.61 -18.44 -16.52
N VAL A 387 -7.38 -17.83 -17.69
CA VAL A 387 -8.36 -17.80 -18.80
C VAL A 387 -8.13 -18.83 -19.89
N GLU A 388 -7.22 -19.79 -19.66
CA GLU A 388 -6.89 -20.88 -20.58
C GLU A 388 -7.78 -22.11 -20.43
#